data_AF-A0A7K1TWY9-F1
#
_entry.id   AF-A0A7K1TWY9-F1
#
_cell.length_a   1.000
_cell.length_b   1.000
_cell.length_c   1.000
_cell.angle_alpha   90.00
_cell.angle_beta   90.00
_cell.angle_gamma   90.00
#
_symmetry.space_group_name_H-M   'P 1'
#
loop_
_entity.id
_entity.type
_entity.pdbx_description
1 polymer ?
#
loop_
_entity_poly.entity_id
_entity_poly.type
_entity_poly.pdbx_seq_one_letter_code
_entity_poly.pdbx_strand_id
1 'polypeptide(L)'
;MTFRFKLFKALNGINLFISSFFLLMVLMSFMAGGGYQALISLVLFGAVCIHCVLSLYLQRALQDPSFVLKENTPGGVQIMGGLSILFGAFILLGCIASLSQQDLFIKEATSQLSDSQAAEIKGLIRKLFVGLLYFIILYSVSVIGNAVLSFYFLKQWKNRKDDDSDINFDLDA
;
A
#
# COMPACT_ATOMS: atom_id res chain seq x y z
N MET A 1 -5.24 8.15 -22.63
CA MET A 1 -4.99 7.32 -21.42
C MET A 1 -6.28 6.64 -20.97
N THR A 2 -6.24 5.34 -20.71
CA THR A 2 -7.40 4.57 -20.24
C THR A 2 -7.76 4.92 -18.78
N PHE A 3 -9.01 4.73 -18.37
CA PHE A 3 -9.46 4.94 -16.98
C PHE A 3 -8.60 4.16 -15.97
N ARG A 4 -8.29 2.89 -16.29
CA ARG A 4 -7.44 2.02 -15.45
C ARG A 4 -6.07 2.63 -15.19
N PHE A 5 -5.49 3.31 -16.18
CA PHE A 5 -4.18 3.94 -16.02
C PHE A 5 -4.27 5.21 -15.14
N LYS A 6 -5.33 6.01 -15.28
CA LYS A 6 -5.57 7.15 -14.38
C LYS A 6 -5.76 6.68 -12.94
N LEU A 7 -6.54 5.60 -12.74
CA LEU A 7 -6.73 4.98 -11.43
C LEU A 7 -5.39 4.50 -10.85
N PHE A 8 -4.57 3.81 -11.64
CA PHE A 8 -3.23 3.38 -11.22
C PHE A 8 -2.35 4.56 -10.78
N LYS A 9 -2.32 5.66 -11.55
CA LYS A 9 -1.58 6.87 -11.15
C LYS A 9 -2.09 7.46 -9.83
N ALA A 10 -3.41 7.55 -9.67
CA ALA A 10 -4.03 8.11 -8.48
C ALA A 10 -3.76 7.24 -7.24
N LEU A 11 -4.02 5.93 -7.31
CA LEU A 11 -3.77 5.01 -6.20
C LEU A 11 -2.29 4.98 -5.83
N ASN A 12 -1.39 5.01 -6.82
CA ASN A 12 0.05 5.04 -6.56
C ASN A 12 0.48 6.30 -5.80
N GLY A 13 -0.04 7.47 -6.20
CA GLY A 13 0.23 8.72 -5.50
C GLY A 13 -0.33 8.75 -4.08
N ILE A 14 -1.58 8.31 -3.89
CA ILE A 14 -2.24 8.21 -2.58
C ILE A 14 -1.47 7.26 -1.66
N ASN A 15 -1.14 6.06 -2.16
CA ASN A 15 -0.40 5.08 -1.38
C ASN A 15 0.99 5.58 -1.02
N LEU A 16 1.74 6.15 -1.97
CA LEU A 16 3.06 6.71 -1.69
C LEU A 16 2.99 7.77 -0.59
N PHE A 17 2.01 8.68 -0.64
CA PHE A 17 1.84 9.71 0.39
C PHE A 17 1.51 9.11 1.76
N ILE A 18 0.46 8.27 1.84
CA ILE A 18 0.00 7.68 3.11
C ILE A 18 1.07 6.74 3.70
N SER A 19 1.68 5.88 2.88
CA SER A 19 2.73 4.96 3.33
C SER A 19 3.96 5.71 3.81
N SER A 20 4.37 6.79 3.14
CA SER A 20 5.52 7.60 3.59
C SER A 20 5.24 8.28 4.92
N PHE A 21 4.01 8.78 5.12
CA PHE A 21 3.59 9.36 6.39
C PHE A 21 3.65 8.32 7.53
N PHE A 22 3.08 7.13 7.34
CA PHE A 22 3.16 6.06 8.34
C PHE A 22 4.59 5.57 8.55
N LEU A 23 5.40 5.47 7.50
CA LEU A 23 6.81 5.10 7.62
C LEU A 23 7.57 6.07 8.51
N LEU A 24 7.34 7.38 8.36
CA LEU A 24 7.95 8.40 9.22
C LEU A 24 7.47 8.27 10.67
N MET A 25 6.18 8.04 10.91
CA MET A 25 5.66 7.83 12.26
C MET A 25 6.29 6.60 12.94
N VAL A 26 6.40 5.49 12.21
CA VAL A 26 7.03 4.27 12.73
C VAL A 26 8.52 4.51 12.98
N LEU A 27 9.22 5.24 12.11
CA LEU A 27 10.63 5.59 12.31
C LEU A 27 10.83 6.42 13.58
N MET A 28 9.99 7.43 13.81
CA MET A 28 10.02 8.23 15.04
C MET A 28 9.74 7.37 16.28
N SER A 29 8.75 6.47 16.20
CA SER A 29 8.46 5.53 17.29
C SER A 29 9.62 4.58 17.57
N PHE A 30 10.30 4.09 16.54
CA PHE A 30 11.50 3.26 16.70
C PHE A 30 12.62 4.03 17.40
N MET A 31 12.89 5.27 16.98
CA MET A 31 13.91 6.12 17.60
C MET A 31 13.60 6.47 19.06
N ALA A 32 12.32 6.55 19.44
CA ALA A 32 11.88 6.79 20.81
C ALA A 32 11.99 5.56 21.73
N GLY A 33 12.64 4.48 21.29
CA GLY A 33 12.78 3.23 22.05
C GLY A 33 11.79 2.14 21.62
N GLY A 34 11.23 2.22 20.42
CA GLY A 34 10.32 1.21 19.89
C GLY A 34 10.99 -0.17 19.75
N GLY A 35 10.28 -1.22 20.14
CA GLY A 35 10.77 -2.61 20.05
C GLY A 35 10.70 -3.21 18.64
N TYR A 36 10.93 -4.53 18.55
CA TYR A 36 10.95 -5.29 17.28
C TYR A 36 9.70 -5.10 16.39
N GLN A 37 8.55 -4.78 16.98
CA GLN A 37 7.32 -4.49 16.24
C GLN A 37 7.45 -3.27 15.32
N ALA A 38 8.22 -2.25 15.72
CA ALA A 38 8.47 -1.07 14.89
C ALA A 38 9.34 -1.43 13.68
N LEU A 39 10.33 -2.33 13.83
CA LEU A 39 11.15 -2.83 12.72
C LEU A 39 10.31 -3.58 11.68
N ILE A 40 9.41 -4.47 12.13
CA ILE A 40 8.51 -5.20 11.22
C ILE A 40 7.64 -4.20 10.46
N SER A 41 7.10 -3.19 11.16
CA SER A 41 6.28 -2.15 10.54
C SER A 41 7.06 -1.30 9.53
N LEU A 42 8.33 -0.95 9.83
CA LEU A 42 9.22 -0.24 8.90
C LEU A 42 9.42 -1.01 7.61
N VAL A 43 9.66 -2.33 7.70
CA VAL A 43 9.84 -3.17 6.52
C VAL A 43 8.57 -3.23 5.69
N LEU A 44 7.41 -3.38 6.32
CA LEU A 44 6.13 -3.50 5.62
C LEU A 44 5.71 -2.20 4.92
N PHE A 45 5.76 -1.06 5.61
CA PHE A 45 5.49 0.25 4.98
C PHE A 45 6.58 0.62 3.96
N GLY A 46 7.83 0.24 4.22
CA GLY A 46 8.94 0.40 3.28
C GLY A 46 8.69 -0.36 1.98
N ALA A 47 8.20 -1.60 2.06
CA ALA A 47 7.85 -2.40 0.88
C ALA A 47 6.79 -1.72 0.02
N VAL A 48 5.75 -1.13 0.63
CA VAL A 48 4.72 -0.36 -0.12
C VAL A 48 5.32 0.88 -0.76
N CYS A 49 6.20 1.61 -0.06
CA CYS A 49 6.86 2.79 -0.62
C CYS A 49 7.75 2.41 -1.82
N ILE A 50 8.58 1.37 -1.69
CA ILE A 50 9.43 0.87 -2.77
C ILE A 50 8.56 0.40 -3.94
N HIS A 51 7.48 -0.34 -3.69
CA HIS A 51 6.52 -0.73 -4.73
C HIS A 51 5.95 0.48 -5.47
N CYS A 52 5.59 1.55 -4.76
CA CYS A 52 5.07 2.77 -5.36
C CYS A 52 6.11 3.49 -6.21
N VAL A 53 7.37 3.55 -5.75
CA VAL A 53 8.49 4.16 -6.50
C VAL A 53 8.78 3.36 -7.78
N LEU A 54 8.83 2.03 -7.71
CA LEU A 54 9.01 1.17 -8.88
C LEU A 54 7.83 1.30 -9.85
N SER A 55 6.62 1.44 -9.32
CA SER A 55 5.40 1.69 -10.10
C SER A 55 5.43 3.05 -10.82
N LEU A 56 6.08 4.08 -10.26
CA LEU A 56 6.29 5.35 -10.98
C LEU A 56 7.16 5.16 -12.23
N TYR A 57 8.23 4.38 -12.14
CA TYR A 57 9.06 4.06 -13.31
C TYR A 57 8.27 3.28 -14.36
N LEU A 58 7.45 2.30 -13.94
CA LEU A 58 6.55 1.57 -14.83
C LEU A 58 5.54 2.51 -15.51
N GLN A 59 4.94 3.45 -14.77
CA GLN A 59 4.04 4.45 -15.34
C GLN A 59 4.74 5.30 -16.40
N ARG A 60 5.99 5.70 -16.15
CA ARG A 60 6.79 6.46 -17.12
C ARG A 60 7.07 5.64 -18.39
N ALA A 61 7.51 4.39 -18.24
CA ALA A 61 7.76 3.47 -19.37
C ALA A 61 6.50 3.18 -20.21
N LEU A 62 5.31 3.21 -19.59
CA LEU A 62 4.04 3.02 -20.30
C LEU A 62 3.57 4.26 -21.06
N GLN A 63 3.98 5.45 -20.62
CA GLN A 63 3.65 6.73 -21.25
C GLN A 63 4.64 7.10 -22.36
N ASP A 64 5.90 6.74 -22.18
CA ASP A 64 7.00 7.05 -23.09
C ASP A 64 7.69 5.74 -23.51
N PRO A 65 7.46 5.25 -24.74
CA PRO A 65 8.08 4.03 -25.25
C PRO A 65 9.62 4.10 -25.30
N SER A 66 10.20 5.30 -25.38
CA SER A 66 11.66 5.47 -25.36
C SER A 66 12.27 5.26 -23.98
N PHE A 67 11.44 5.29 -22.92
CA PHE A 67 11.89 5.08 -21.55
C PHE A 67 12.00 3.57 -21.24
N VAL A 68 13.23 3.07 -21.20
CA VAL A 68 13.52 1.67 -20.88
C VAL A 68 13.60 1.48 -19.36
N LEU A 69 12.85 0.51 -18.83
CA LEU A 69 12.96 0.09 -17.43
C LEU A 69 14.33 -0.55 -17.18
N LYS A 70 14.92 -0.24 -16.02
CA LYS A 70 16.10 -0.97 -15.54
C LYS A 70 15.76 -2.45 -15.40
N GLU A 71 16.74 -3.32 -15.64
CA GLU A 71 16.57 -4.78 -15.61
C GLU A 71 15.94 -5.31 -14.31
N ASN A 72 16.29 -4.70 -13.18
CA ASN A 72 15.76 -5.08 -11.86
C ASN A 72 14.35 -4.54 -11.56
N THR A 73 13.83 -3.57 -12.33
CA THR A 73 12.56 -2.91 -12.02
C THR A 73 11.35 -3.84 -12.20
N PRO A 74 11.19 -4.61 -13.30
CA PRO A 74 10.10 -5.57 -13.44
C PRO A 74 10.03 -6.59 -12.31
N GLY A 75 11.16 -7.20 -11.94
CA GLY A 75 11.23 -8.14 -10.82
C GLY A 75 10.90 -7.48 -9.49
N GLY A 76 11.43 -6.27 -9.26
CA GLY A 76 11.12 -5.48 -8.07
C GLY A 76 9.63 -5.14 -7.94
N VAL A 77 8.95 -4.76 -9.04
CA VAL A 77 7.49 -4.51 -9.04
C VAL A 77 6.73 -5.76 -8.63
N GLN A 78 7.13 -6.94 -9.14
CA GLN A 78 6.50 -8.22 -8.81
C GLN A 78 6.66 -8.59 -7.33
N ILE A 79 7.90 -8.56 -6.83
CA ILE A 79 8.22 -8.94 -5.45
C ILE A 79 7.58 -7.97 -4.45
N MET A 80 7.82 -6.66 -4.62
CA MET A 80 7.30 -5.66 -3.70
C MET A 80 5.78 -5.51 -3.80
N GLY A 81 5.21 -5.74 -4.99
CA GLY A 81 3.75 -5.80 -5.18
C GLY A 81 3.14 -6.98 -4.45
N GLY A 82 3.79 -8.15 -4.49
CA GLY A 82 3.35 -9.34 -3.75
C GLY A 82 3.36 -9.10 -2.24
N LEU A 83 4.45 -8.52 -1.72
CA LEU A 83 4.55 -8.13 -0.31
C LEU A 83 3.48 -7.09 0.07
N SER A 84 3.21 -6.11 -0.80
CA SER A 84 2.19 -5.10 -0.57
C SER A 84 0.78 -5.69 -0.50
N ILE A 85 0.48 -6.72 -1.32
CA ILE A 85 -0.80 -7.44 -1.25
C ILE A 85 -0.91 -8.20 0.08
N LEU A 86 0.11 -8.95 0.47
CA LEU A 86 0.10 -9.69 1.74
C LEU A 86 -0.08 -8.73 2.93
N PHE A 87 0.64 -7.62 2.92
CA PHE A 87 0.53 -6.59 3.94
C PHE A 87 -0.86 -5.95 3.99
N GLY A 88 -1.38 -5.51 2.84
CA GLY A 88 -2.71 -4.92 2.75
C GLY A 88 -3.80 -5.90 3.19
N ALA A 89 -3.69 -7.17 2.80
CA ALA A 89 -4.63 -8.22 3.21
C ALA A 89 -4.56 -8.48 4.72
N PHE A 90 -3.35 -8.56 5.29
CA PHE A 90 -3.16 -8.74 6.72
C PHE A 90 -3.80 -7.60 7.53
N ILE A 91 -3.54 -6.34 7.15
CA ILE A 91 -4.15 -5.19 7.83
C ILE A 91 -5.68 -5.20 7.65
N LEU A 92 -6.17 -5.49 6.44
CA LEU A 92 -7.60 -5.51 6.14
C LEU A 92 -8.33 -6.52 7.04
N LEU A 93 -7.82 -7.75 7.12
CA LEU A 93 -8.38 -8.79 7.98
C LEU A 93 -8.31 -8.41 9.46
N GLY A 94 -7.19 -7.83 9.90
CA GLY A 94 -7.04 -7.30 11.25
C GLY A 94 -8.10 -6.24 11.58
N CYS A 95 -8.34 -5.29 10.69
CA CYS A 95 -9.36 -4.24 10.90
C CYS A 95 -10.78 -4.81 10.94
N ILE A 96 -11.09 -5.78 10.08
CA ILE A 96 -12.40 -6.45 10.09
C ILE A 96 -12.62 -7.20 11.41
N ALA A 97 -11.59 -7.90 11.91
CA ALA A 97 -11.62 -8.55 13.21
C ALA A 97 -11.76 -7.54 14.37
N SER A 98 -11.07 -6.40 14.31
CA SER A 98 -11.20 -5.34 15.32
C SER A 98 -12.58 -4.69 15.31
N LEU A 99 -13.23 -4.55 14.15
CA LEU A 99 -14.60 -4.05 14.06
C LEU A 99 -15.62 -4.98 14.72
N SER A 100 -15.43 -6.30 14.60
CA SER A 100 -16.32 -7.28 15.25
C SER A 100 -16.14 -7.31 16.78
N GLN A 101 -14.99 -6.91 17.28
CA GLN A 101 -14.66 -6.85 18.72
C GLN A 101 -14.60 -5.42 19.27
N GLN A 102 -15.18 -4.44 18.58
CA GLN A 102 -15.05 -3.02 18.91
C GLN A 102 -15.44 -2.67 20.36
N ASP A 103 -16.47 -3.33 20.90
CA ASP A 103 -16.96 -3.03 22.25
C ASP A 103 -15.96 -3.48 23.33
N LEU A 104 -15.20 -4.55 23.07
CA LEU A 104 -14.12 -5.01 23.94
C LEU A 104 -12.98 -3.99 23.96
N PHE A 105 -12.56 -3.49 22.79
CA PHE A 105 -11.52 -2.48 22.67
C PHE A 105 -11.91 -1.17 23.36
N ILE A 106 -13.16 -0.73 23.21
CA ILE A 106 -13.65 0.48 23.87
C ILE A 106 -13.65 0.29 25.38
N LYS A 107 -14.12 -0.87 25.87
CA LYS A 107 -14.11 -1.19 27.30
C LYS A 107 -12.69 -1.12 27.87
N GLU A 108 -11.73 -1.75 27.20
CA GLU A 108 -10.32 -1.74 27.59
C GLU A 108 -9.75 -0.31 27.60
N ALA A 109 -10.03 0.48 26.55
CA ALA A 109 -9.57 1.86 26.43
C ALA A 109 -10.16 2.79 27.51
N THR A 110 -11.35 2.49 28.01
CA THR A 110 -12.00 3.26 29.10
C THR A 110 -11.72 2.70 30.49
N SER A 111 -11.01 1.57 30.61
CA SER A 111 -10.84 0.84 31.89
C SER A 111 -10.10 1.62 32.98
N GLN A 112 -9.31 2.61 32.59
CA GLN A 112 -8.52 3.46 33.49
C GLN A 112 -9.21 4.79 33.81
N LEU A 113 -10.39 5.05 33.24
CA LEU A 113 -11.15 6.27 33.49
C LEU A 113 -12.14 6.06 34.63
N SER A 114 -12.45 7.14 35.36
CA SER A 114 -13.59 7.11 36.28
C SER A 114 -14.92 6.98 35.51
N ASP A 115 -15.95 6.43 36.14
CA ASP A 115 -17.23 6.15 35.47
C ASP A 115 -17.88 7.40 34.83
N SER A 116 -17.72 8.57 35.45
CA SER A 116 -18.22 9.84 34.89
C SER A 116 -17.44 10.27 33.64
N GLN A 117 -16.11 10.17 33.67
CA GLN A 117 -15.25 10.49 32.53
C GLN A 117 -15.43 9.49 31.39
N ALA A 118 -15.59 8.20 31.72
CA ALA A 118 -15.86 7.17 30.72
C ALA A 118 -17.19 7.43 30.00
N ALA A 119 -18.25 7.79 30.73
CA ALA A 119 -19.56 8.07 30.13
C ALA A 119 -19.54 9.24 29.13
N GLU A 120 -18.81 10.31 29.44
CA GLU A 120 -18.69 11.49 28.57
C GLU A 120 -17.87 11.21 27.29
N ILE A 121 -16.79 10.44 27.40
CA ILE A 121 -15.79 10.32 26.33
C ILE A 121 -15.97 9.04 25.50
N LYS A 122 -16.69 8.02 26.00
CA LYS A 122 -16.91 6.73 25.31
C LYS A 122 -17.51 6.89 23.91
N GLY A 123 -18.46 7.81 23.73
CA GLY A 123 -19.04 8.10 22.42
C GLY A 123 -18.03 8.66 21.42
N LEU A 124 -17.10 9.51 21.89
CA LEU A 124 -16.02 10.07 21.07
C LEU A 124 -14.98 9.00 20.72
N ILE A 125 -14.52 8.23 21.71
CA ILE A 125 -13.55 7.13 21.50
C ILE A 125 -14.08 6.14 20.48
N ARG A 126 -15.36 5.74 20.59
CA ARG A 126 -15.99 4.83 19.63
C ARG A 126 -15.94 5.39 18.21
N LYS A 127 -16.35 6.65 18.03
CA LYS A 127 -16.37 7.28 16.70
C LYS A 127 -14.97 7.40 16.09
N LEU A 128 -13.98 7.80 16.90
CA LEU A 128 -12.60 7.90 16.45
C LEU A 128 -12.02 6.53 16.08
N PHE A 129 -12.22 5.52 16.92
CA PHE A 129 -11.74 4.17 16.68
C PHE A 129 -12.35 3.57 15.41
N VAL A 130 -13.68 3.64 15.27
CA VAL A 130 -14.39 3.13 14.08
C VAL A 130 -13.99 3.90 12.82
N GLY A 131 -13.88 5.23 12.92
CA GLY A 131 -13.44 6.08 11.81
C GLY A 131 -12.02 5.74 11.34
N LEU A 132 -11.10 5.52 12.28
CA LEU A 132 -9.73 5.09 11.99
C LEU A 132 -9.70 3.72 11.30
N LEU A 133 -10.50 2.76 11.79
CA LEU A 133 -10.58 1.43 11.17
C LEU A 133 -11.09 1.51 9.73
N TYR A 134 -12.13 2.30 9.45
CA TYR A 134 -12.60 2.50 8.09
C TYR A 134 -11.55 3.15 7.19
N PHE A 135 -10.84 4.16 7.68
CA PHE A 135 -9.73 4.78 6.95
C PHE A 135 -8.65 3.74 6.59
N ILE A 136 -8.24 2.92 7.56
CA ILE A 136 -7.23 1.89 7.34
C ILE A 136 -7.72 0.81 6.36
N ILE A 137 -9.00 0.41 6.43
CA ILE A 137 -9.61 -0.52 5.47
C ILE A 137 -9.52 0.04 4.05
N LEU A 138 -9.91 1.30 3.84
CA LEU A 138 -9.83 1.94 2.52
C LEU A 138 -8.39 2.02 2.02
N TYR A 139 -7.45 2.36 2.89
CA TYR A 139 -6.02 2.35 2.56
C TYR A 139 -5.53 0.95 2.16
N SER A 140 -5.86 -0.09 2.91
CA SER A 140 -5.48 -1.48 2.59
C SER A 140 -6.02 -1.94 1.24
N VAL A 141 -7.29 -1.61 0.93
CA VAL A 141 -7.89 -1.88 -0.38
C VAL A 141 -7.16 -1.10 -1.49
N SER A 142 -6.79 0.16 -1.23
CA SER A 142 -6.01 0.98 -2.17
C SER A 142 -4.62 0.38 -2.46
N VAL A 143 -3.93 -0.14 -1.43
CA VAL A 143 -2.63 -0.81 -1.58
C VAL A 143 -2.76 -2.06 -2.45
N ILE A 144 -3.72 -2.94 -2.15
CA ILE A 144 -3.97 -4.16 -2.92
C ILE A 144 -4.33 -3.81 -4.37
N GLY A 145 -5.25 -2.85 -4.56
CA GLY A 145 -5.68 -2.40 -5.89
C GLY A 145 -4.52 -1.84 -6.72
N ASN A 146 -3.63 -1.05 -6.10
CA ASN A 146 -2.44 -0.53 -6.78
C ASN A 146 -1.48 -1.64 -7.21
N ALA A 147 -1.24 -2.63 -6.34
CA ALA A 147 -0.39 -3.77 -6.66
C ALA A 147 -0.97 -4.62 -7.82
N VAL A 148 -2.26 -4.93 -7.78
CA VAL A 148 -2.94 -5.66 -8.87
C VAL A 148 -2.86 -4.90 -10.19
N LEU A 149 -3.12 -3.59 -10.19
CA LEU A 149 -2.97 -2.75 -11.38
C LEU A 149 -1.52 -2.73 -11.87
N SER A 150 -0.54 -2.65 -10.97
CA SER A 150 0.88 -2.68 -11.34
C SER A 150 1.24 -3.98 -12.07
N PHE A 151 0.69 -5.13 -11.66
CA PHE A 151 0.92 -6.40 -12.34
C PHE A 151 0.29 -6.45 -13.72
N TYR A 152 -0.95 -5.96 -13.84
CA TYR A 152 -1.63 -5.84 -15.13
C TYR A 152 -0.83 -4.97 -16.11
N PHE A 153 -0.38 -3.81 -15.66
CA PHE A 153 0.37 -2.86 -16.46
C PHE A 153 1.80 -3.33 -16.74
N LEU A 154 2.42 -4.08 -15.83
CA LEU A 154 3.72 -4.70 -16.07
C LEU A 154 3.61 -5.78 -17.15
N LYS A 155 2.56 -6.61 -17.11
CA LYS A 155 2.31 -7.59 -18.18
C LYS A 155 2.07 -6.89 -19.52
N GLN A 156 1.29 -5.81 -19.54
CA GLN A 156 1.09 -5.00 -20.74
C GLN A 156 2.40 -4.43 -21.29
N TRP A 157 3.28 -3.93 -20.42
CA TRP A 157 4.58 -3.41 -20.83
C TRP A 157 5.49 -4.51 -21.41
N LYS A 158 5.54 -5.69 -20.78
CA LYS A 158 6.32 -6.83 -21.27
C LYS A 158 5.88 -7.27 -22.67
N ASN A 159 4.58 -7.47 -22.86
CA ASN A 159 4.04 -7.90 -24.15
C ASN A 159 4.38 -6.94 -25.29
N ARG A 160 4.37 -5.61 -25.06
CA ARG A 160 4.78 -4.63 -26.08
C ARG A 160 6.24 -4.79 -26.50
N LYS A 161 7.10 -5.11 -25.54
CA LYS A 161 8.54 -5.27 -25.79
C LYS A 161 8.82 -6.56 -26.57
N ASP A 162 8.08 -7.63 -26.27
CA ASP A 162 8.20 -8.90 -26.96
C ASP A 162 7.72 -8.75 -28.43
N ASP A 163 6.58 -8.07 -28.65
CA ASP A 163 6.06 -7.77 -30.00
C ASP A 163 7.06 -6.93 -30.84
N ASP A 164 7.74 -5.95 -30.23
CA ASP A 164 8.76 -5.13 -30.92
C ASP A 164 10.05 -5.92 -31.23
N SER A 165 10.34 -7.00 -30.50
CA SER A 165 11.53 -7.83 -30.73
C SER A 165 11.36 -8.85 -31.86
N ASP A 166 10.13 -9.31 -32.12
CA ASP A 166 9.84 -10.28 -33.18
C ASP A 166 9.85 -9.67 -34.58
N ILE A 167 9.71 -8.34 -34.71
CA ILE A 167 9.73 -7.64 -36.01
C ILE A 167 11.17 -7.46 -36.55
N ASN A 168 12.20 -7.61 -35.72
CA ASN A 168 13.59 -7.29 -36.08
C ASN A 168 14.40 -8.45 -36.68
N PHE A 169 13.79 -9.62 -36.96
CA PHE A 169 14.52 -10.80 -37.47
C PHE A 169 14.35 -11.10 -38.96
N ASP A 170 13.55 -10.33 -39.71
CA ASP A 170 13.22 -10.63 -41.12
C ASP A 170 13.84 -9.68 -42.16
N LEU A 171 14.93 -8.96 -41.84
CA LEU A 171 15.59 -8.03 -42.78
C LEU A 171 16.94 -8.47 -43.35
N ASP A 172 17.44 -9.66 -43.00
CA ASP A 172 18.72 -10.21 -43.49
C ASP A 172 18.57 -11.58 -44.18
N ALA A 173 17.64 -11.72 -45.14
CA ALA A 173 17.53 -12.89 -46.02
C ALA A 173 17.59 -12.52 -47.50
#